data_AF-A0A2K2D1X0-F1
#
_entry.id   AF-A0A2K2D1X0-F1
#
_cell.length_a   1.000
_cell.length_b   1.000
_cell.length_c   1.000
_cell.angle_alpha   90.00
_cell.angle_beta   90.00
_cell.angle_gamma   90.00
#
_symmetry.space_group_name_H-M   'P 1'
#
loop_
_entity.id
_entity.type
_entity.pdbx_description
1 polymer ?
#
loop_
_entity_poly.entity_id
_entity_poly.type
_entity_poly.pdbx_seq_one_letter_code
_entity_poly.pdbx_strand_id
1 'polypeptide(L)'
;MMIKNFVDVWNESGAKEQPFSNFHIVYPKVPTQGNSDDCGIYVMKFMELWSQGSQQPCVLLRSDVQNFRVKLANRLMFSQDNIEDQAKKLVMTFSEAQQRPIEV
;
A
#
# COMPACT_ATOMS: atom_id res chain seq x y z
N MET A 1 -18.39 -11.53 12.48
CA MET A 1 -19.80 -11.41 12.92
C MET A 1 -20.29 -10.04 12.50
N MET A 2 -21.34 -9.95 11.69
CA MET A 2 -21.94 -8.66 11.34
C MET A 2 -22.76 -8.15 12.51
N ILE A 3 -22.65 -6.85 12.81
CA ILE A 3 -23.39 -6.20 13.90
C ILE A 3 -24.85 -6.05 13.46
N LYS A 4 -25.81 -6.55 14.26
CA LYS A 4 -27.25 -6.49 13.92
C LYS A 4 -27.70 -5.07 13.56
N ASN A 5 -27.32 -4.08 14.37
CA ASN A 5 -27.69 -2.69 14.14
C ASN A 5 -27.20 -2.15 12.79
N PHE A 6 -26.06 -2.63 12.28
CA PHE A 6 -25.58 -2.25 10.96
C PHE A 6 -26.50 -2.81 9.86
N VAL A 7 -26.94 -4.06 10.00
CA VAL A 7 -27.86 -4.70 9.05
C VAL A 7 -29.22 -3.98 9.04
N ASP A 8 -29.73 -3.64 10.22
CA ASP A 8 -31.00 -2.90 10.36
C ASP A 8 -30.92 -1.55 9.62
N VAL A 9 -29.88 -0.75 9.88
CA VAL A 9 -29.65 0.55 9.22
C VAL A 9 -29.48 0.41 7.71
N TRP A 10 -28.75 -0.63 7.24
CA TRP A 10 -28.58 -0.88 5.81
C TRP A 10 -29.93 -1.13 5.12
N ASN A 11 -30.78 -1.96 5.74
CA ASN A 11 -32.09 -2.29 5.19
C ASN A 11 -33.02 -1.07 5.14
N GLU A 12 -32.95 -0.19 6.13
CA GLU A 12 -33.73 1.06 6.16
C GLU A 12 -33.22 2.12 5.19
N SER A 13 -31.94 2.06 4.78
CA SER A 13 -31.32 3.07 3.91
C SER A 13 -31.81 3.07 2.46
N GLY A 14 -32.58 2.05 2.05
CA GLY A 14 -32.97 1.83 0.65
C GLY A 14 -31.81 1.35 -0.23
N ALA A 15 -30.66 1.02 0.35
CA ALA A 15 -29.55 0.38 -0.36
C ALA A 15 -29.93 -1.01 -0.88
N LYS A 16 -29.20 -1.47 -1.90
CA LYS A 16 -29.40 -2.82 -2.46
C LYS A 16 -29.24 -3.88 -1.38
N GLU A 17 -30.21 -4.79 -1.30
CA GLU A 17 -30.16 -5.94 -0.40
C GLU A 17 -28.85 -6.72 -0.59
N GLN A 18 -28.21 -7.08 0.53
CA GLN A 18 -26.96 -7.83 0.54
C GLN A 18 -27.15 -9.16 1.28
N PRO A 19 -26.55 -10.25 0.80
CA PRO A 19 -26.57 -11.53 1.48
C PRO A 19 -25.55 -11.54 2.62
N PHE A 20 -25.76 -10.73 3.67
CA PHE A 20 -24.82 -10.58 4.78
C PHE A 20 -24.47 -11.90 5.47
N SER A 21 -25.36 -12.89 5.45
CA SER A 21 -25.10 -14.24 5.94
C SER A 21 -23.97 -14.97 5.21
N ASN A 22 -23.70 -14.58 3.96
CA ASN A 22 -22.66 -15.18 3.12
C ASN A 22 -21.31 -14.45 3.30
N PHE A 23 -21.25 -13.41 4.13
CA PHE A 23 -20.02 -12.64 4.32
C PHE A 23 -19.19 -13.33 5.41
N HIS A 24 -18.03 -13.82 5.01
CA HIS A 24 -17.11 -14.51 5.90
C HIS A 24 -15.80 -13.73 6.00
N ILE A 25 -15.26 -13.64 7.22
CA ILE A 25 -13.92 -13.12 7.43
C ILE A 25 -12.95 -14.21 7.02
N VAL A 26 -12.04 -13.88 6.10
CA VAL A 26 -10.96 -14.77 5.68
C VAL A 26 -9.63 -14.23 6.18
N TYR A 27 -8.78 -15.12 6.66
CA TYR A 27 -7.41 -14.81 7.08
C TYR A 27 -6.44 -15.52 6.12
N PRO A 28 -6.13 -14.91 4.96
CA PRO A 28 -5.23 -15.53 4.01
C PRO A 28 -3.84 -15.70 4.63
N LYS A 29 -3.12 -16.75 4.22
CA LYS A 29 -1.71 -16.90 4.57
C LYS A 29 -0.93 -15.80 3.86
N VAL A 30 -0.27 -14.95 4.62
CA VAL A 30 0.55 -13.84 4.13
C VAL A 30 1.92 -13.87 4.81
N PRO A 31 2.96 -13.25 4.21
CA PRO A 31 4.27 -13.13 4.82
C PRO A 31 4.19 -12.46 6.20
N THR A 32 4.86 -13.07 7.18
CA THR A 32 4.98 -12.50 8.51
C THR A 32 6.04 -11.39 8.51
N GLN A 33 5.67 -10.24 9.06
CA GLN A 33 6.60 -9.15 9.31
C GLN A 33 7.32 -9.36 10.65
N GLY A 34 8.65 -9.22 10.66
CA GLY A 34 9.48 -9.40 11.86
C GLY A 34 9.92 -8.12 12.57
N ASN A 35 9.48 -6.95 12.12
CA ASN A 35 9.80 -5.62 12.68
C ASN A 35 8.53 -4.77 12.82
N SER A 36 8.66 -3.52 13.26
CA SER A 36 7.54 -2.61 13.53
C SER A 36 7.30 -1.54 12.45
N ASP A 37 8.17 -1.42 11.46
CA ASP A 37 8.26 -0.27 10.54
C ASP A 37 7.96 -0.60 9.06
N ASP A 38 7.87 -1.89 8.71
CA ASP A 38 7.55 -2.36 7.35
C ASP A 38 6.07 -2.62 7.10
N CYS A 39 5.19 -2.46 8.09
CA CYS A 39 3.80 -2.91 8.02
C CYS A 39 3.05 -2.30 6.82
N GLY A 40 3.31 -1.03 6.53
CA GLY A 40 2.78 -0.36 5.34
C GLY A 40 3.23 -0.98 4.03
N ILE A 41 4.49 -1.41 3.92
CA ILE A 41 5.02 -2.07 2.70
C ILE A 41 4.35 -3.43 2.51
N TYR A 42 4.19 -4.21 3.58
CA TYR A 42 3.52 -5.52 3.53
C TYR A 42 2.04 -5.36 3.11
N VAL A 43 1.33 -4.38 3.67
CA VAL A 43 -0.06 -4.07 3.29
C VAL A 43 -0.15 -3.63 1.83
N MET A 44 0.68 -2.67 1.39
CA MET A 44 0.65 -2.20 0.00
C MET A 44 0.95 -3.32 -0.99
N LYS A 45 1.94 -4.18 -0.68
CA LYS A 45 2.29 -5.29 -1.58
C LYS A 45 1.20 -6.35 -1.64
N PHE A 46 0.59 -6.67 -0.50
CA PHE A 46 -0.55 -7.56 -0.45
C PHE A 46 -1.71 -7.02 -1.29
N MET A 47 -2.03 -5.73 -1.17
CA MET A 47 -3.08 -5.10 -1.97
C MET A 47 -2.75 -5.04 -3.47
N GLU A 48 -1.48 -4.84 -3.84
CA GLU A 48 -1.03 -4.87 -5.24
C GLU A 48 -1.24 -6.25 -5.89
N LEU A 49 -1.05 -7.33 -5.12
CA LEU A 49 -1.21 -8.71 -5.60
C LEU A 49 -2.64 -9.25 -5.44
N TRP A 50 -3.50 -8.51 -4.74
CA TRP A 50 -4.87 -8.94 -4.47
C TRP A 50 -5.69 -8.96 -5.75
N SER A 51 -6.21 -10.13 -6.12
CA SER A 51 -7.18 -10.27 -7.20
C SER A 51 -8.36 -11.14 -6.77
N GLN A 52 -9.54 -10.83 -7.30
CA GLN A 52 -10.77 -11.57 -6.94
C GLN A 52 -10.61 -13.04 -7.30
N GLY A 53 -10.69 -13.92 -6.28
CA GLY A 53 -10.67 -15.37 -6.46
C GLY A 53 -9.28 -16.01 -6.51
N SER A 54 -8.17 -15.26 -6.54
CA SER A 54 -6.85 -15.84 -6.39
C SER A 54 -6.36 -15.70 -4.95
N GLN A 55 -6.15 -16.85 -4.29
CA GLN A 55 -5.33 -16.91 -3.09
C GLN A 55 -3.86 -16.95 -3.50
N GLN A 56 -3.43 -16.11 -4.44
CA GLN A 56 -2.03 -16.07 -4.80
C GLN A 56 -1.24 -15.73 -3.53
N PRO A 57 -0.25 -16.57 -3.15
CA PRO A 57 0.58 -16.26 -2.01
C PRO A 57 1.22 -14.90 -2.28
N CYS A 58 1.03 -13.93 -1.39
CA CYS A 58 1.86 -12.74 -1.41
C CYS A 58 3.28 -13.22 -1.14
N VAL A 59 4.13 -13.27 -2.17
CA VAL A 59 5.54 -13.63 -2.02
C VAL A 59 6.29 -12.31 -1.87
N LEU A 60 6.45 -11.88 -0.62
CA LEU A 60 7.29 -10.75 -0.22
C LEU A 60 8.36 -11.28 0.72
N LEU A 61 9.62 -11.18 0.31
CA LEU A 61 10.74 -11.46 1.19
C LEU A 61 11.13 -10.17 1.93
N ARG A 62 11.62 -10.32 3.16
CA ARG A 62 12.15 -9.18 3.95
C ARG A 62 13.26 -8.45 3.19
N SER A 63 14.08 -9.16 2.43
CA SER A 63 15.14 -8.59 1.58
C SER A 63 14.60 -7.66 0.49
N ASP A 64 13.35 -7.83 0.07
CA ASP A 64 12.77 -7.04 -1.01
C ASP A 64 12.24 -5.68 -0.53
N VAL A 65 11.97 -5.55 0.77
CA VAL A 65 11.34 -4.36 1.36
C VAL A 65 12.10 -3.08 1.01
N GLN A 66 13.43 -3.10 1.12
CA GLN A 66 14.24 -1.91 0.82
C GLN A 66 14.10 -1.49 -0.64
N ASN A 67 14.09 -2.47 -1.56
CA ASN A 67 13.88 -2.22 -2.98
C ASN A 67 12.46 -1.68 -3.24
N PHE A 68 11.45 -2.17 -2.53
CA PHE A 68 10.10 -1.64 -2.61
C PHE A 68 10.02 -0.19 -2.14
N ARG A 69 10.68 0.17 -1.04
CA ARG A 69 10.73 1.56 -0.55
C ARG A 69 11.31 2.51 -1.60
N VAL A 70 12.44 2.14 -2.20
CA VAL A 70 13.08 2.94 -3.26
C VAL A 70 12.17 3.06 -4.48
N LYS A 71 11.59 1.95 -4.97
CA LYS A 71 10.67 1.97 -6.11
C LYS A 71 9.43 2.81 -5.83
N LEU A 72 8.86 2.72 -4.63
CA LEU A 72 7.71 3.50 -4.22
C LEU A 72 8.03 4.99 -4.16
N ALA A 73 9.14 5.36 -3.50
CA ALA A 73 9.60 6.75 -3.44
C ALA A 73 9.83 7.33 -4.84
N ASN A 74 10.45 6.56 -5.74
CA ASN A 74 10.68 6.97 -7.11
C ASN A 74 9.35 7.19 -7.87
N ARG A 75 8.39 6.27 -7.73
CA ARG A 75 7.06 6.41 -8.35
C ARG A 75 6.30 7.62 -7.82
N LEU A 76 6.39 7.92 -6.52
CA LEU A 76 5.76 9.10 -5.91
C LEU A 76 6.44 10.40 -6.38
N MET A 77 7.78 10.43 -6.45
CA MET A 77 8.54 11.57 -6.94
C MET A 77 8.10 11.95 -8.36
N PHE A 78 7.99 10.96 -9.25
CA PHE A 78 7.67 11.18 -10.67
C PHE A 78 6.20 10.96 -11.02
N SER A 79 5.29 10.91 -10.04
CA SER A 79 3.86 10.92 -10.32
C SER A 79 3.46 12.22 -11.02
N GLN A 80 2.45 12.14 -11.90
CA GLN A 80 1.84 13.32 -12.51
C GLN A 80 1.16 14.22 -11.46
N ASP A 81 0.71 13.63 -10.35
CA ASP A 81 0.05 14.34 -9.24
C ASP A 81 1.02 15.06 -8.31
N ASN A 82 2.31 14.72 -8.36
CA ASN A 82 3.31 15.43 -7.57
C ASN A 82 3.63 16.76 -8.27
N ILE A 83 3.21 17.88 -7.71
CA ILE A 83 3.37 19.21 -8.34
C ILE A 83 4.76 19.84 -8.15
N GLU A 84 5.66 19.17 -7.40
CA GLU A 84 7.00 19.68 -7.09
C GLU A 84 7.98 19.47 -8.26
N ASP A 85 7.76 20.16 -9.38
CA ASP A 85 8.57 20.01 -10.59
C ASP A 85 10.05 20.38 -10.38
N GLN A 86 10.36 21.28 -9.44
CA GLN A 86 11.73 21.63 -9.12
C GLN A 86 12.46 20.46 -8.43
N ALA A 87 11.78 19.73 -7.55
CA ALA A 87 12.33 18.53 -6.92
C ALA A 87 12.57 17.43 -7.96
N LYS A 88 11.61 17.21 -8.88
CA LYS A 88 11.78 16.26 -9.99
C LYS A 88 12.99 16.60 -10.85
N LYS A 89 13.14 17.88 -11.24
CA LYS A 89 14.28 18.36 -12.02
C LYS A 89 15.59 18.12 -11.28
N LEU A 90 15.64 18.49 -10.00
CA LEU A 90 16.83 18.26 -9.15
C LEU A 90 17.23 16.78 -9.15
N VAL A 91 16.29 15.86 -8.95
CA VAL A 91 16.58 14.42 -8.96
C VAL A 91 17.10 13.96 -10.32
N MET A 92 16.54 14.46 -11.42
CA MET A 92 16.95 14.08 -12.79
C MET A 92 18.31 14.64 -13.21
N THR A 93 18.71 15.79 -12.66
CA THR A 93 19.97 16.47 -13.00
C THR A 93 21.03 16.36 -11.92
N PHE A 94 20.75 15.62 -10.83
CA PHE A 94 21.67 15.46 -9.72
C PHE A 94 22.97 14.82 -10.20
N SER A 95 24.09 15.49 -9.97
CA SER A 95 25.43 14.94 -10.14
C SER A 95 26.22 15.15 -8.85
N GLU A 96 27.04 14.16 -8.48
CA GLU A 96 27.82 14.19 -7.23
C GLU A 96 28.77 15.40 -7.14
N ALA A 97 29.11 16.03 -8.26
CA ALA A 97 29.94 17.24 -8.34
C ALA A 97 29.28 18.52 -7.79
N GLN A 98 28.00 18.49 -7.38
CA GLN A 98 27.26 19.66 -6.88
C GLN A 98 27.11 19.71 -5.35
N GLN A 99 27.79 18.82 -4.62
CA GLN A 99 27.84 18.91 -3.15
C GLN A 99 28.58 20.18 -2.72
N ARG A 100 27.85 21.22 -2.29
CA ARG A 100 28.45 22.23 -1.41
C ARG A 100 28.75 21.56 -0.07
N PRO A 101 29.96 21.72 0.49
CA PRO A 101 30.24 21.20 1.83
C PRO A 101 29.19 21.79 2.79
N ILE A 102 28.54 20.93 3.56
CA ILE A 102 27.79 21.38 4.72
C ILE A 102 28.85 21.89 5.68
N GLU A 103 28.99 23.21 5.78
CA GLU A 103 29.75 23.82 6.88
C GLU A 103 28.99 23.49 8.17
N VAL A 104 29.64 22.68 9.02
CA VAL A 104 29.21 22.35 10.38
C VAL A 104 29.74 23.42 11.34
#